data_AF-A0A3D5TEU5-F1
#
_entry.id   AF-A0A3D5TEU5-F1
#
_cell.length_a   1.000
_cell.length_b   1.000
_cell.length_c   1.000
_cell.angle_alpha   90.00
_cell.angle_beta   90.00
_cell.angle_gamma   90.00
#
_symmetry.space_group_name_H-M   'P 1'
#
loop_
_entity.id
_entity.type
_entity.pdbx_description
1 polymer ?
#
loop_
_entity_poly.entity_id
_entity_poly.type
_entity_poly.pdbx_seq_one_letter_code
_entity_poly.pdbx_strand_id
1 'polypeptide(L)'
;MLLYKASRVQKGDWQITTEREGRQQQEIVPVNINTATEEELIAVEGIGPALARRIIAYREENGPFQTIDELDNVKGIGPSLIENIRYLVCTEDKK
;
A
#
# COMPACT_ATOMS: atom_id res chain seq x y z
N MET A 1 -36.03 46.09 29.24
CA MET A 1 -37.15 45.42 28.56
C MET A 1 -36.84 45.45 27.06
N LEU A 2 -36.26 44.35 26.55
CA LEU A 2 -35.65 44.19 25.22
C LEU A 2 -36.39 43.07 24.48
N LEU A 3 -37.12 43.38 23.41
CA LEU A 3 -37.72 42.44 22.44
C LEU A 3 -38.01 43.26 21.15
N TYR A 4 -37.59 42.94 19.92
CA TYR A 4 -37.84 41.75 19.10
C TYR A 4 -36.86 41.77 17.88
N LYS A 5 -35.96 40.78 17.73
CA LYS A 5 -35.93 39.73 16.69
C LYS A 5 -36.31 40.12 15.24
N ALA A 6 -35.37 39.96 14.28
CA ALA A 6 -35.53 39.09 13.10
C ALA A 6 -34.21 38.90 12.31
N SER A 7 -33.84 37.63 12.13
CA SER A 7 -33.00 37.01 11.10
C SER A 7 -31.51 37.37 10.96
N ARG A 8 -30.72 36.49 11.58
CA ARG A 8 -29.30 36.21 11.37
C ARG A 8 -29.14 35.34 10.12
N VAL A 9 -28.53 35.86 9.06
CA VAL A 9 -27.76 35.07 8.08
C VAL A 9 -26.39 35.72 8.01
N GLN A 10 -25.37 34.95 8.38
CA GLN A 10 -23.99 35.41 8.49
C GLN A 10 -23.47 35.80 7.11
N LYS A 11 -23.00 37.04 6.99
CA LYS A 11 -22.20 37.52 5.87
C LYS A 11 -20.83 36.86 5.95
N GLY A 12 -20.73 35.67 5.36
CA GLY A 12 -19.55 34.84 5.41
C GLY A 12 -19.61 33.68 4.43
N ASP A 13 -20.31 33.85 3.30
CA ASP A 13 -20.31 32.91 2.18
C ASP A 13 -18.93 32.88 1.51
N TRP A 14 -17.98 32.25 2.19
CA TRP A 14 -16.85 31.62 1.53
C TRP A 14 -17.39 30.34 0.89
N GLN A 15 -17.98 30.46 -0.30
CA GLN A 15 -18.16 29.30 -1.17
C GLN A 15 -16.77 28.84 -1.62
N ILE A 16 -16.10 28.08 -0.76
CA ILE A 16 -15.03 27.18 -1.17
C ILE A 16 -15.73 26.03 -1.91
N THR A 17 -15.89 26.17 -3.22
CA THR A 17 -16.05 25.01 -4.10
C THR A 17 -14.77 24.20 -3.97
N THR A 18 -14.79 23.22 -3.07
CA THR A 18 -13.64 22.36 -2.81
C THR A 18 -13.62 21.28 -3.87
N GLU A 19 -13.35 21.66 -5.11
CA GLU A 19 -12.80 20.76 -6.13
C GLU A 19 -11.33 20.52 -5.79
N ARG A 20 -11.10 19.81 -4.68
CA ARG A 20 -9.82 19.16 -4.38
C ARG A 20 -10.13 17.69 -4.17
N GLU A 21 -10.67 17.07 -5.21
CA GLU A 21 -10.72 15.63 -5.30
C GLU A 21 -9.29 15.07 -5.21
N GLY A 22 -9.08 14.19 -4.24
CA GLY A 22 -8.23 13.03 -4.46
C GLY A 22 -6.71 13.22 -4.41
N ARG A 23 -6.15 13.92 -3.41
CA ARG A 23 -4.89 13.40 -2.86
C ARG A 23 -5.25 12.30 -1.86
N GLN A 24 -5.62 11.13 -2.38
CA GLN A 24 -5.53 9.92 -1.58
C GLN A 24 -4.06 9.81 -1.19
N GLN A 25 -3.76 10.10 0.08
CA GLN A 25 -2.52 9.67 0.68
C GLN A 25 -2.51 8.16 0.45
N GLN A 26 -1.72 7.67 -0.51
CA GLN A 26 -1.54 6.24 -0.68
C GLN A 26 -0.84 5.79 0.60
N GLU A 27 -1.64 5.32 1.56
CA GLU A 27 -1.12 4.50 2.64
C GLU A 27 -0.33 3.39 1.96
N ILE A 28 0.96 3.35 2.26
CA ILE A 28 1.86 2.33 1.75
C ILE A 28 1.48 1.07 2.49
N VAL A 29 0.47 0.36 1.97
CA VAL A 29 0.02 -0.90 2.54
C VAL A 29 1.07 -1.93 2.16
N PRO A 30 1.79 -2.52 3.14
CA PRO A 30 2.78 -3.52 2.83
C PRO A 30 2.10 -4.73 2.20
N VAL A 31 2.66 -5.21 1.09
CA VAL A 31 2.17 -6.36 0.34
C VAL A 31 2.66 -7.64 1.01
N ASN A 32 1.73 -8.52 1.37
CA ASN A 32 2.07 -9.78 2.03
C ASN A 32 2.58 -10.80 1.01
N ILE A 33 3.86 -11.16 1.03
CA ILE A 33 4.44 -12.08 0.01
C ILE A 33 3.87 -13.50 0.05
N ASN A 34 3.30 -13.91 1.18
CA ASN A 34 2.72 -15.25 1.35
C ASN A 34 1.31 -15.35 0.78
N THR A 35 0.54 -14.26 0.81
CA THR A 35 -0.87 -14.24 0.39
C THR A 35 -1.13 -13.41 -0.86
N ALA A 36 -0.19 -12.53 -1.23
CA ALA A 36 -0.34 -11.61 -2.35
C ALA A 36 -0.54 -12.34 -3.68
N THR A 37 -1.34 -11.71 -4.55
CA THR A 37 -1.50 -12.11 -5.94
C THR A 37 -0.31 -11.69 -6.79
N GLU A 38 -0.23 -12.23 -8.01
CA GLU A 38 0.79 -11.81 -8.97
C GLU A 38 0.74 -10.30 -9.21
N GLU A 39 -0.46 -9.72 -9.32
CA GLU A 39 -0.66 -8.30 -9.60
C GLU A 39 -0.23 -7.42 -8.42
N GLU A 40 -0.52 -7.85 -7.18
CA GLU A 40 -0.09 -7.14 -5.98
C GLU A 40 1.43 -7.16 -5.81
N LEU A 41 2.07 -8.29 -6.14
CA LEU A 41 3.53 -8.37 -6.17
C LEU A 41 4.13 -7.49 -7.26
N ILE A 42 3.52 -7.42 -8.45
CA ILE A 42 3.97 -6.55 -9.56
C ILE A 42 3.82 -5.06 -9.20
N ALA A 43 2.87 -4.70 -8.34
CA ALA A 43 2.70 -3.34 -7.86
C ALA A 43 3.86 -2.87 -6.97
N VAL A 44 4.66 -3.80 -6.42
CA VAL A 44 5.86 -3.47 -5.65
C VAL A 44 6.97 -3.00 -6.59
N GLU A 45 7.48 -1.80 -6.34
CA GLU A 45 8.57 -1.22 -7.13
C GLU A 45 9.79 -2.15 -7.16
N GLY A 46 10.22 -2.54 -8.36
CA GLY A 46 11.33 -3.46 -8.57
C GLY A 46 10.95 -4.94 -8.70
N ILE A 47 9.69 -5.31 -8.43
CA ILE A 47 9.18 -6.66 -8.71
C ILE A 47 8.45 -6.64 -10.06
N GLY A 48 9.05 -7.27 -11.06
CA GLY A 48 8.39 -7.49 -12.36
C GLY A 48 7.53 -8.77 -12.39
N PRO A 49 6.74 -8.98 -13.46
CA PRO A 49 5.90 -10.17 -13.62
C PRO A 49 6.70 -11.48 -13.55
N ALA A 50 7.94 -11.48 -14.07
CA ALA A 50 8.81 -12.65 -13.98
C ALA A 50 9.24 -12.98 -12.54
N LEU A 51 9.44 -11.96 -11.69
CA LEU A 51 9.80 -12.16 -10.28
C LEU A 51 8.58 -12.56 -9.47
N ALA A 52 7.44 -11.91 -9.68
CA ALA A 52 6.17 -12.26 -9.03
C ALA A 52 5.81 -13.74 -9.22
N ARG A 53 5.91 -14.27 -10.45
CA ARG A 53 5.70 -15.71 -10.72
C ARG A 53 6.67 -16.61 -9.95
N ARG A 54 7.92 -16.21 -9.84
CA ARG A 54 8.94 -17.00 -9.13
C ARG A 54 8.70 -17.00 -7.63
N ILE A 55 8.25 -15.88 -7.05
CA ILE A 55 7.86 -15.80 -5.64
C ILE A 55 6.69 -16.76 -5.37
N ILE A 56 5.66 -16.74 -6.23
CA ILE A 56 4.50 -17.64 -6.12
C ILE A 56 4.93 -19.11 -6.25
N ALA A 57 5.72 -19.44 -7.28
CA ALA A 57 6.21 -20.80 -7.47
C ALA A 57 7.09 -21.27 -6.30
N TYR A 58 7.93 -20.37 -5.75
CA TYR A 58 8.77 -20.69 -4.61
C TYR A 58 7.93 -21.04 -3.38
N ARG A 59 6.89 -20.24 -3.06
CA ARG A 59 6.01 -20.54 -1.91
C ARG A 59 5.16 -21.79 -2.08
N GLU A 60 4.81 -22.13 -3.33
CA GLU A 60 4.09 -23.38 -3.65
C GLU A 60 4.98 -24.62 -3.50
N GLU A 61 6.28 -24.51 -3.84
CA GLU A 61 7.23 -25.63 -3.79
C GLU A 61 7.89 -25.80 -2.41
N ASN A 62 8.26 -24.69 -1.77
CA ASN A 62 9.04 -24.68 -0.51
C ASN A 62 8.19 -24.38 0.73
N GLY A 63 6.94 -23.92 0.53
CA GLY A 63 6.08 -23.42 1.60
C GLY A 63 6.22 -21.91 1.82
N PRO A 64 5.48 -21.34 2.78
CA PRO A 64 5.44 -19.90 3.02
C PRO A 64 6.80 -19.36 3.47
N PHE A 65 7.10 -18.12 3.07
CA PHE A 65 8.24 -17.35 3.55
C PHE A 65 8.05 -16.99 5.03
N GLN A 66 8.99 -17.38 5.87
CA GLN A 66 9.07 -16.99 7.27
C GLN A 66 9.68 -15.61 7.43
N THR A 67 10.62 -15.25 6.56
CA THR A 67 11.33 -13.95 6.62
C THR A 67 11.42 -13.30 5.25
N ILE A 68 11.52 -11.97 5.23
CA ILE A 68 11.70 -11.20 3.97
C ILE A 68 13.04 -11.58 3.31
N ASP A 69 14.05 -11.92 4.11
CA ASP A 69 15.38 -12.30 3.65
C ASP A 69 15.38 -13.63 2.87
N GLU A 70 14.37 -14.50 3.03
CA GLU A 70 14.22 -15.73 2.24
C GLU A 70 13.87 -15.46 0.77
N LEU A 71 13.44 -14.24 0.42
CA LEU A 71 13.26 -13.84 -0.98
C LEU A 71 14.59 -13.93 -1.77
N ASP A 72 15.75 -13.90 -1.12
CA ASP A 72 17.07 -14.08 -1.77
C ASP A 72 17.22 -15.48 -2.40
N ASN A 73 16.48 -16.47 -1.90
CA ASN A 73 16.46 -17.81 -2.51
C ASN A 73 15.74 -17.83 -3.87
N VAL A 74 14.93 -16.80 -4.17
CA VAL A 74 14.22 -16.68 -5.42
C VAL A 74 15.14 -16.12 -6.49
N LYS A 75 15.45 -16.93 -7.50
CA LYS A 75 16.35 -16.53 -8.60
C LYS A 75 15.96 -15.17 -9.19
N GLY A 76 16.87 -14.20 -9.15
CA GLY A 76 16.69 -12.86 -9.71
C GLY A 76 16.19 -11.82 -8.70
N ILE A 77 15.88 -12.23 -7.47
CA ILE A 77 15.84 -11.34 -6.33
C ILE A 77 17.22 -11.39 -5.68
N GLY A 78 17.81 -10.24 -5.41
CA GLY A 78 19.07 -10.13 -4.70
C GLY A 78 18.95 -9.17 -3.52
N PRO A 79 19.97 -9.08 -2.66
CA PRO A 79 19.93 -8.32 -1.42
C PRO A 79 19.57 -6.85 -1.65
N SER A 80 20.08 -6.24 -2.74
CA SER A 80 19.77 -4.85 -3.07
C SER A 80 18.30 -4.62 -3.41
N LEU A 81 17.63 -5.59 -4.04
CA LEU A 81 16.19 -5.50 -4.29
C LEU A 81 15.42 -5.65 -2.98
N ILE A 82 15.82 -6.61 -2.14
CA ILE A 82 15.22 -6.87 -0.83
C ILE A 82 15.25 -5.63 0.05
N GLU A 83 16.39 -4.93 0.13
CA GLU A 83 16.52 -3.67 0.88
C GLU A 83 15.53 -2.60 0.39
N ASN A 84 15.34 -2.48 -0.93
CA ASN A 84 14.42 -1.52 -1.53
C ASN A 84 12.95 -1.87 -1.29
N ILE A 85 12.59 -3.15 -1.19
CA ILE A 85 11.19 -3.57 -1.01
C ILE A 85 10.84 -3.87 0.44
N ARG A 86 11.82 -3.89 1.37
CA ARG A 86 11.61 -4.30 2.77
C ARG A 86 10.54 -3.49 3.50
N TYR A 87 10.34 -2.22 3.10
CA TYR A 87 9.30 -1.35 3.65
C TYR A 87 7.95 -1.47 2.91
N LEU A 88 7.94 -2.12 1.74
CA LEU A 88 6.78 -2.34 0.89
C LEU A 88 6.19 -3.75 1.04
N VAL A 89 6.89 -4.68 1.68
CA VAL A 89 6.46 -6.07 1.81
C VAL A 89 6.44 -6.55 3.25
N CYS A 90 5.57 -7.52 3.55
CA CYS A 90 5.50 -8.21 4.83
C CYS A 90 5.35 -9.73 4.66
N THR A 91 5.71 -10.51 5.67
CA THR A 91 5.51 -11.97 5.73
C THR A 91 4.29 -12.36 6.56
N GLU A 92 3.85 -11.48 7.46
CA GLU A 92 2.70 -11.66 8.33
C GLU A 92 1.72 -10.49 8.17
N ASP A 93 0.42 -10.80 8.13
CA ASP A 93 -0.63 -9.80 8.28
C ASP A 93 -0.57 -9.29 9.72
N LYS A 94 0.03 -8.12 9.93
CA LYS A 94 -0.17 -7.38 11.18
C LYS A 94 -1.62 -6.91 11.21
N LYS A 95 -2.48 -7.74 11.81
CA LYS A 95 -3.86 -7.40 12.13
C LYS A 95 -3.93 -6.43 13.30
#